data_AF-A0A1X0B670-F1
#
_entry.id   AF-A0A1X0B670-F1
#
_cell.length_a   1.000
_cell.length_b   1.000
_cell.length_c   1.000
_cell.angle_alpha   90.00
_cell.angle_beta   90.00
_cell.angle_gamma   90.00
#
_symmetry.space_group_name_H-M   'P 1'
#
loop_
_entity.id
_entity.type
_entity.pdbx_description
1 polymer ?
#
loop_
_entity_poly.entity_id
_entity_poly.type
_entity_poly.pdbx_seq_one_letter_code
_entity_poly.pdbx_strand_id
1 'polypeptide(L)'
;MLAVRIVAAVLGGCAAVPWLLVVWMVLSSAFSTNPAQDPHGYGMIFGFLAYLPLSLVCAVLLPLALPKRLWWRGFAVSAVLLVGITGLLILAIDQA
;
A
#
# COMPACT_ATOMS: atom_id res chain seq x y z
N MET A 1 -15.41 7.36 21.46
CA MET A 1 -14.82 6.70 20.27
C MET A 1 -13.29 6.88 20.19
N LEU A 2 -12.58 7.08 21.31
CA LEU A 2 -11.12 7.23 21.27
C LEU A 2 -10.40 5.89 21.07
N ALA A 3 -10.84 4.85 21.78
CA ALA A 3 -10.28 3.50 21.67
C ALA A 3 -10.30 2.97 20.22
N VAL A 4 -11.41 3.13 19.50
CA VAL A 4 -11.53 2.74 18.08
C VAL A 4 -10.48 3.44 17.21
N ARG A 5 -10.24 4.73 17.44
CA ARG A 5 -9.25 5.51 16.68
C ARG A 5 -7.82 5.06 16.97
N ILE A 6 -7.51 4.73 18.22
CA ILE A 6 -6.21 4.19 18.62
C ILE A 6 -5.98 2.84 17.95
N VAL A 7 -6.94 1.94 18.05
CA VAL A 7 -6.86 0.60 17.41
C VAL A 7 -6.69 0.74 15.90
N ALA A 8 -7.47 1.62 15.26
CA ALA A 8 -7.36 1.88 13.82
C ALA A 8 -6.00 2.48 13.44
N ALA A 9 -5.45 3.40 14.24
CA ALA A 9 -4.14 3.99 14.00
C ALA A 9 -3.02 2.96 14.12
N VAL A 10 -3.06 2.11 15.14
CA VAL A 10 -2.06 1.06 15.36
C VAL A 10 -2.13 0.02 14.25
N LEU A 11 -3.31 -0.54 13.99
CA LEU A 11 -3.46 -1.58 12.96
C LEU A 11 -3.20 -1.04 11.55
N GLY A 12 -3.69 0.17 11.24
CA GLY A 12 -3.44 0.83 9.96
C GLY A 12 -1.96 1.19 9.78
N GLY A 13 -1.29 1.69 10.82
CA GLY A 13 0.15 1.96 10.80
C GLY A 13 0.98 0.68 10.65
N CYS A 14 0.64 -0.37 11.39
CA CYS A 14 1.28 -1.68 11.28
C CYS A 14 1.08 -2.32 9.90
N ALA A 15 -0.04 -2.06 9.22
CA ALA A 15 -0.27 -2.53 7.85
C ALA A 15 0.46 -1.67 6.79
N ALA A 16 0.65 -0.37 7.05
CA ALA A 16 1.32 0.53 6.12
C ALA A 16 2.80 0.20 5.93
N VAL A 17 3.49 -0.28 6.97
CA VAL A 17 4.90 -0.69 6.89
C VAL A 17 5.13 -1.86 5.91
N PRO A 18 4.48 -3.03 6.05
CA PRO A 18 4.61 -4.12 5.09
C PRO A 18 4.07 -3.73 3.71
N TRP A 19 3.07 -2.84 3.63
CA TRP A 19 2.60 -2.32 2.35
C TRP A 19 3.69 -1.56 1.59
N LEU A 20 4.43 -0.67 2.28
CA LEU A 20 5.58 0.04 1.69
C LEU A 20 6.70 -0.92 1.28
N LEU A 21 6.98 -1.94 2.09
CA LEU A 21 7.97 -2.97 1.77
C LEU A 21 7.58 -3.76 0.51
N VAL A 22 6.29 -4.06 0.35
CA VAL A 22 5.76 -4.71 -0.85
C VAL A 22 5.92 -3.83 -2.09
N VAL A 23 5.58 -2.54 -2.02
CA VAL A 23 5.79 -1.59 -3.12
C VAL A 23 7.27 -1.52 -3.50
N TRP A 24 8.16 -1.44 -2.50
CA TRP A 24 9.60 -1.46 -2.71
C TRP A 24 10.09 -2.75 -3.39
N MET A 25 9.58 -3.91 -2.96
CA MET A 25 9.93 -5.22 -3.53
C MET A 25 9.52 -5.32 -5.00
N VAL A 26 8.32 -4.87 -5.34
CA VAL A 26 7.82 -4.83 -6.73
C VAL A 26 8.71 -3.95 -7.60
N LEU A 27 8.99 -2.72 -7.16
CA LEU A 27 9.84 -1.79 -7.91
C LEU A 27 11.28 -2.29 -8.05
N SER A 28 11.84 -2.87 -6.98
CA SER A 28 13.20 -3.43 -7.00
C SER A 28 13.33 -4.62 -7.94
N SER A 29 12.28 -5.45 -8.03
CA SER A 29 12.20 -6.57 -8.95
C SER A 29 12.06 -6.08 -10.40
N ALA A 30 11.16 -5.12 -10.64
CA ALA A 30 10.92 -4.56 -11.96
C ALA A 30 12.17 -3.90 -12.56
N PHE A 31 12.88 -3.08 -11.78
CA PHE A 31 14.03 -2.30 -12.25
C PHE A 31 15.39 -2.99 -12.01
N SER A 32 15.42 -4.28 -11.66
CA SER A 32 16.70 -4.97 -11.45
C SER A 32 17.42 -5.20 -12.77
N THR A 33 18.68 -4.79 -12.84
CA THR A 33 19.59 -5.12 -13.96
C THR A 33 20.37 -6.40 -13.73
N ASN A 34 20.26 -7.01 -12.54
CA ASN A 34 20.95 -8.24 -12.18
C ASN A 34 19.98 -9.44 -12.25
N PRO A 35 20.11 -10.33 -13.23
CA PRO A 35 19.22 -11.48 -13.38
C PRO A 35 19.29 -12.48 -12.22
N ALA A 36 20.31 -12.41 -11.35
CA ALA A 36 20.41 -13.23 -10.14
C ALA A 36 19.59 -12.70 -8.95
N GLN A 37 19.16 -11.44 -8.97
CA GLN A 37 18.46 -10.80 -7.85
C GLN A 37 17.00 -11.27 -7.71
N ASP A 38 16.32 -11.47 -8.84
CA ASP A 38 14.99 -12.08 -8.89
C ASP A 38 14.83 -12.96 -10.14
N PRO A 39 15.45 -14.16 -10.17
CA PRO A 39 15.51 -15.00 -11.36
C PRO A 39 14.14 -15.47 -11.87
N HIS A 40 13.14 -15.46 -10.99
CA HIS A 40 11.81 -16.01 -11.25
C HIS A 40 10.71 -14.94 -11.24
N GLY A 41 11.03 -13.67 -10.94
CA GLY A 41 10.04 -12.61 -10.78
C GLY A 41 9.17 -12.75 -9.53
N TYR A 42 9.66 -13.47 -8.49
CA TYR A 42 8.91 -13.68 -7.25
C TYR A 42 8.64 -12.36 -6.51
N GLY A 43 9.54 -11.39 -6.64
CA GLY A 43 9.35 -10.03 -6.12
C GLY A 43 8.08 -9.38 -6.64
N MET A 44 7.85 -9.51 -7.94
CA MET A 44 6.66 -8.97 -8.60
C MET A 44 5.41 -9.79 -8.28
N ILE A 45 5.47 -11.13 -8.38
CA ILE A 45 4.32 -12.02 -8.14
C ILE A 45 3.80 -11.89 -6.71
N PHE A 46 4.64 -12.12 -5.70
CA PHE A 46 4.22 -12.05 -4.30
C PHE A 46 3.95 -10.60 -3.87
N GLY A 47 4.66 -9.64 -4.45
CA GLY A 47 4.41 -8.24 -4.25
C GLY A 47 2.99 -7.84 -4.65
N PHE A 48 2.54 -8.18 -5.87
CA PHE A 48 1.16 -7.89 -6.30
C PHE A 48 0.10 -8.62 -5.46
N LEU A 49 0.34 -9.89 -5.11
CA LEU A 49 -0.58 -10.67 -4.29
C LEU A 49 -0.77 -10.04 -2.89
N ALA A 50 0.29 -9.50 -2.31
CA ALA A 50 0.24 -8.85 -1.00
C ALA A 50 -0.22 -7.37 -1.08
N TYR A 51 0.04 -6.68 -2.20
CA TYR A 51 -0.23 -5.26 -2.38
C TYR A 51 -1.71 -4.94 -2.18
N LEU A 52 -2.59 -5.68 -2.86
CA LEU A 52 -4.03 -5.39 -2.90
C LEU A 52 -4.71 -5.51 -1.52
N PRO A 53 -4.55 -6.61 -0.76
CA PRO A 53 -5.14 -6.70 0.58
C PRO A 53 -4.54 -5.68 1.55
N LEU A 54 -3.23 -5.46 1.54
CA LEU A 54 -2.59 -4.47 2.42
C LEU A 54 -3.03 -3.04 2.11
N SER A 55 -3.18 -2.72 0.82
CA SER A 55 -3.71 -1.44 0.36
C SER A 55 -5.10 -1.17 0.89
N LEU A 56 -5.99 -2.16 0.85
CA LEU A 56 -7.35 -2.04 1.36
C LEU A 56 -7.38 -1.86 2.88
N VAL A 57 -6.56 -2.63 3.60
CA VAL A 57 -6.42 -2.49 5.06
C VAL A 57 -5.96 -1.09 5.42
N CYS A 58 -4.94 -0.57 4.76
CA CYS A 58 -4.46 0.80 4.96
C CYS A 58 -5.56 1.82 4.61
N ALA A 59 -6.21 1.65 3.47
CA ALA A 59 -7.18 2.61 2.96
C ALA A 59 -8.45 2.72 3.80
N VAL A 60 -8.77 1.67 4.57
CA VAL A 60 -9.92 1.65 5.47
C VAL A 60 -9.54 2.03 6.90
N LEU A 61 -8.43 1.49 7.44
CA LEU A 61 -8.07 1.70 8.84
C LEU A 61 -7.49 3.09 9.10
N LEU A 62 -6.71 3.66 8.18
CA LEU A 62 -6.09 4.98 8.39
C LEU A 62 -7.13 6.11 8.50
N PRO A 63 -8.19 6.18 7.66
CA PRO A 63 -9.27 7.16 7.84
C PRO A 63 -10.02 7.01 9.16
N LEU A 64 -10.18 5.79 9.68
CA LEU A 64 -10.87 5.53 10.95
C LEU A 64 -10.10 6.06 12.17
N ALA A 65 -8.79 6.28 12.06
CA ALA A 65 -7.98 6.94 13.09
C ALA A 65 -8.33 8.44 13.26
N LEU A 66 -8.94 9.06 12.24
CA LEU A 66 -9.35 10.46 12.27
C LEU A 66 -10.58 10.68 13.17
N PRO A 67 -10.81 11.91 13.67
CA PRO A 67 -12.08 12.23 14.33
C PRO A 67 -13.25 12.06 13.36
N LYS A 68 -14.41 11.63 13.86
CA LYS A 68 -15.60 11.27 13.04
C LYS A 68 -16.03 12.37 12.06
N ARG A 69 -15.88 13.64 12.43
CA ARG A 69 -16.14 14.82 11.58
C ARG A 69 -15.33 14.82 10.27
N LEU A 70 -14.17 14.15 10.26
CA LEU A 70 -13.23 14.11 9.13
C LEU A 70 -13.23 12.77 8.39
N TRP A 71 -14.01 11.77 8.80
CA TRP A 71 -13.98 10.45 8.17
C TRP A 71 -14.22 10.50 6.68
N TRP A 72 -15.25 11.22 6.22
CA TRP A 72 -15.54 11.32 4.78
C TRP A 72 -14.38 11.90 3.98
N ARG A 73 -13.72 12.94 4.51
CA ARG A 73 -12.51 13.52 3.91
C ARG A 73 -11.35 12.53 3.93
N GLY A 74 -11.17 11.81 5.03
CA GLY A 74 -10.14 10.77 5.17
C GLY A 74 -10.31 9.65 4.15
N PHE A 75 -11.53 9.12 4.00
CA PHE A 75 -11.84 8.08 3.02
C PHE A 75 -11.67 8.58 1.59
N ALA A 76 -12.11 9.80 1.26
CA ALA A 76 -11.91 10.39 -0.05
C ALA A 76 -10.42 10.53 -0.40
N VAL A 77 -9.62 11.10 0.52
CA VAL A 77 -8.16 11.22 0.34
C VAL A 77 -7.52 9.84 0.20
N SER A 78 -7.93 8.88 1.01
CA SER A 78 -7.36 7.53 0.97
C SER A 78 -7.70 6.79 -0.33
N ALA A 79 -8.90 6.97 -0.87
CA ALA A 79 -9.27 6.42 -2.17
C ALA A 79 -8.45 7.06 -3.30
N VAL A 80 -8.28 8.38 -3.28
CA VAL A 80 -7.45 9.10 -4.26
C VAL A 80 -5.99 8.65 -4.18
N LEU A 81 -5.42 8.52 -2.97
CA LEU A 81 -4.06 8.03 -2.78
C LEU A 81 -3.91 6.59 -3.26
N LEU A 82 -4.88 5.72 -2.94
CA LEU A 82 -4.83 4.33 -3.39
C LEU A 82 -4.84 4.25 -4.92
N VAL A 83 -5.76 4.94 -5.58
CA VAL A 83 -5.84 4.96 -7.04
C VAL A 83 -4.60 5.59 -7.65
N GLY A 84 -4.14 6.72 -7.11
CA GLY A 84 -2.96 7.43 -7.59
C GLY A 84 -1.68 6.60 -7.47
N ILE A 85 -1.43 6.00 -6.31
CA ILE A 85 -0.24 5.16 -6.09
C ILE A 85 -0.31 3.88 -6.93
N THR A 86 -1.49 3.25 -7.03
CA THR A 86 -1.66 2.08 -7.90
C THR A 86 -1.41 2.43 -9.36
N GLY A 87 -1.96 3.55 -9.84
CA GLY A 87 -1.75 4.03 -11.20
C GLY A 87 -0.28 4.35 -11.46
N LEU A 88 0.39 5.04 -10.54
CA LEU A 88 1.83 5.32 -10.62
C LEU A 88 2.67 4.05 -10.63
N LEU A 89 2.32 3.05 -9.82
CA LEU A 89 3.02 1.77 -9.78
C LEU A 89 2.87 1.02 -11.10
N ILE A 90 1.67 0.99 -11.68
CA ILE A 90 1.43 0.39 -13.00
C ILE A 90 2.24 1.12 -14.07
N LEU A 91 2.19 2.45 -14.09
CA LEU A 91 2.96 3.26 -15.04
C LEU A 91 4.45 3.05 -14.87
N ALA A 92 4.97 2.92 -13.64
CA ALA A 92 6.37 2.66 -13.41
C ALA A 92 6.80 1.29 -13.97
N ILE A 93 5.99 0.26 -13.73
CA ILE A 93 6.29 -1.10 -14.20
C ILE A 93 6.18 -1.21 -15.73
N ASP A 94 5.27 -0.47 -16.35
CA ASP A 94 5.15 -0.41 -17.83
C ASP A 94 6.42 0.15 -18.50
N GLN A 95 7.23 0.90 -17.75
CA GLN A 95 8.48 1.50 -18.24
C GLN A 95 9.74 0.75 -17.79
N ALA A 96 9.59 -0.34 -17.02
CA ALA A 96 10.67 -1.17 -16.51
C ALA A 96 11.13 -2.20 -17.55
#